data_AF-A0A7J3ZRP8-F1
#
_entry.id   AF-A0A7J3ZRP8-F1
#
_cell.length_a   1.000
_cell.length_b   1.000
_cell.length_c   1.000
_cell.angle_alpha   90.00
_cell.angle_beta   90.00
_cell.angle_gamma   90.00
#
_symmetry.space_group_name_H-M   'P 1'
#
loop_
_entity.id
_entity.type
_entity.pdbx_description
1 polymer ?
#
loop_
_entity_poly.entity_id
_entity_poly.type
_entity_poly.pdbx_seq_one_letter_code
_entity_poly.pdbx_strand_id
1 'polypeptide(L)' 'MIQRDVKDEENAINLYKEIIAQARAEKDETTAYLFQNILKDEEEHHDFFTTLMEEI' A
#
# COMPACT_ATOMS: atom_id res chain seq x y z
N MET A 1 4.13 -3.01 -18.42
CA MET A 1 2.87 -2.92 -17.67
C MET A 1 3.13 -3.47 -16.28
N ILE A 2 3.28 -4.78 -16.08
CA ILE A 2 3.46 -5.41 -14.76
C ILE A 2 4.61 -4.83 -13.90
N GLN A 3 5.83 -4.66 -14.43
CA GLN A 3 6.94 -4.04 -13.66
C GLN A 3 6.63 -2.60 -13.19
N ARG A 4 5.83 -1.87 -13.98
CA ARG A 4 5.40 -0.52 -13.61
C ARG A 4 4.32 -0.60 -12.54
N ASP A 5 3.37 -1.53 -12.67
CA ASP A 5 2.31 -1.77 -11.69
C ASP A 5 2.93 -2.14 -10.33
N VAL A 6 3.89 -3.08 -10.27
CA VAL A 6 4.64 -3.43 -9.05
C VAL A 6 5.28 -2.21 -8.37
N LYS A 7 5.89 -1.33 -9.17
CA LYS A 7 6.55 -0.13 -8.65
C LYS A 7 5.57 0.94 -8.18
N ASP A 8 4.45 1.09 -8.88
CA ASP A 8 3.39 2.04 -8.52
C ASP A 8 2.73 1.58 -7.19
N GLU A 9 2.52 0.27 -7.01
CA GLU A 9 2.05 -0.30 -5.73
C GLU A 9 3.07 -0.09 -4.59
N GLU A 10 4.36 -0.32 -4.83
CA GLU A 10 5.40 -0.10 -3.81
C GLU A 10 5.43 1.36 -3.33
N ASN A 11 5.24 2.32 -4.24
CA ASN A 11 5.15 3.74 -3.91
C ASN A 11 3.88 4.05 -3.09
N ALA A 12 2.73 3.47 -3.46
CA ALA A 12 1.47 3.65 -2.75
C ALA A 12 1.55 3.09 -1.32
N ILE A 13 2.10 1.88 -1.15
CA ILE A 13 2.33 1.23 0.14
C ILE A 13 3.17 2.13 1.06
N ASN A 14 4.27 2.68 0.54
CA ASN A 14 5.15 3.56 1.30
C ASN A 14 4.43 4.86 1.72
N LEU A 15 3.70 5.47 0.79
CA LEU A 15 2.91 6.69 1.06
C LEU A 15 1.83 6.44 2.12
N TYR A 16 1.10 5.33 2.04
CA TYR A 16 0.06 5.01 3.01
C TYR A 16 0.62 4.73 4.41
N LYS A 17 1.80 4.12 4.51
CA LYS A 17 2.53 3.96 5.78
C LYS A 17 2.88 5.31 6.40
N GLU A 18 3.32 6.29 5.61
CA GLU A 18 3.59 7.65 6.08
C GLU A 18 2.31 8.36 6.56
N ILE A 19 1.21 8.25 5.79
CA ILE A 19 -0.07 8.85 6.16
C ILE A 19 -0.61 8.27 7.47
N ILE A 20 -0.54 6.95 7.66
CA ILE A 20 -0.96 6.29 8.91
C ILE A 20 -0.12 6.79 10.09
N ALA A 21 1.20 6.94 9.90
CA ALA A 21 2.09 7.44 10.94
C ALA A 21 1.74 8.89 11.32
N GLN A 22 1.47 9.75 10.33
CA GLN A 22 1.05 11.13 10.55
C GLN A 22 -0.31 11.21 11.24
N ALA A 23 -1.31 10.44 10.78
CA ALA A 23 -2.64 10.40 11.38
C ALA A 23 -2.59 9.97 12.85
N ARG A 24 -1.77 8.96 13.18
CA ARG A 24 -1.55 8.55 14.58
C ARG A 24 -0.84 9.62 15.42
N ALA A 25 0.12 10.34 14.85
CA ALA A 25 0.77 11.46 15.54
C ALA A 25 -0.22 12.58 15.88
N GLU A 26 -1.22 12.79 15.01
CA GLU A 26 -2.30 13.77 15.18
C GLU A 26 -3.48 13.24 16.02
N LYS A 27 -3.45 11.98 16.45
CA LYS A 27 -4.56 11.26 17.11
C LYS A 27 -5.83 11.17 16.26
N ASP A 28 -5.67 11.21 14.94
CA ASP A 28 -6.75 10.94 13.98
C ASP A 28 -6.84 9.43 13.69
N GLU A 29 -7.48 8.71 14.63
CA GLU A 29 -7.68 7.27 14.51
C GLU A 29 -8.60 6.88 13.35
N THR A 30 -9.50 7.77 12.93
CA THR A 30 -10.43 7.49 11.83
C THR A 30 -9.67 7.43 10.51
N THR A 31 -8.82 8.42 10.26
CA THR A 31 -7.95 8.43 9.08
C THR A 31 -6.93 7.30 9.13
N ALA A 32 -6.31 7.04 10.29
CA ALA A 32 -5.38 5.93 10.43
C ALA A 32 -6.05 4.58 10.09
N TYR A 33 -7.26 4.33 10.60
CA TYR A 33 -8.01 3.11 10.31
C TYR A 33 -8.39 2.99 8.83
N LEU A 34 -8.83 4.09 8.19
CA LEU A 34 -9.17 4.09 6.77
C LEU A 34 -7.94 3.70 5.91
N PHE A 35 -6.80 4.37 6.14
CA PHE A 35 -5.58 4.08 5.38
C PHE A 35 -5.00 2.70 5.69
N GLN A 36 -5.22 2.13 6.88
CA GLN A 36 -4.83 0.75 7.16
C GLN A 36 -5.60 -0.27 6.32
N ASN A 37 -6.89 -0.04 6.07
CA ASN A 37 -7.67 -0.93 5.20
C ASN A 37 -7.20 -0.82 3.74
N ILE A 38 -6.96 0.40 3.26
CA ILE A 38 -6.43 0.62 1.90
C ILE A 38 -5.04 -0.02 1.76
N LEU A 39 -4.16 0.15 2.75
CA LEU A 39 -2.83 -0.46 2.75
C LEU A 39 -2.88 -1.98 2.64
N LYS A 40 -3.84 -2.62 3.33
CA LYS A 40 -4.03 -4.07 3.26
C LYS A 40 -4.36 -4.51 1.83
N ASP A 41 -5.25 -3.78 1.16
CA ASP A 41 -5.66 -4.09 -0.21
C ASP A 41 -4.49 -3.91 -1.19
N GLU A 42 -3.67 -2.84 -1.05
CA GLU A 42 -2.49 -2.67 -1.92
C GLU A 42 -1.39 -3.69 -1.66
N GLU A 43 -1.20 -4.13 -0.41
CA GLU A 43 -0.24 -5.21 -0.11
C GLU A 43 -0.68 -6.53 -0.76
N GLU A 44 -1.98 -6.82 -0.83
CA GLU A 44 -2.54 -7.96 -1.58
C GLU A 44 -2.37 -7.80 -3.11
N HIS A 45 -2.59 -6.60 -3.66
CA HIS A 45 -2.33 -6.32 -5.08
C HIS A 45 -0.86 -6.48 -5.43
N HIS A 46 0.05 -5.97 -4.60
CA HIS A 46 1.49 -6.08 -4.81
C HIS A 46 1.97 -7.54 -4.80
N ASP A 47 1.47 -8.37 -3.87
CA ASP A 47 1.76 -9.81 -3.81
C ASP A 47 1.28 -10.55 -5.08
N PHE A 48 0.08 -10.19 -5.57
CA PHE A 48 -0.45 -10.73 -6.82
C PHE A 48 0.42 -10.38 -8.03
N PHE A 49 0.81 -9.10 -8.18
CA PHE A 49 1.61 -8.67 -9.32
C PHE A 49 3.04 -9.21 -9.29
N THR A 50 3.64 -9.35 -8.11
CA THR A 50 4.97 -9.95 -7.97
C THR A 50 4.95 -11.43 -8.29
N THR A 51 3.95 -12.17 -7.81
CA THR A 51 3.72 -13.58 -8.19
C THR A 51 3.57 -13.74 -9.70
N LEU A 52 2.75 -12.91 -10.34
CA LEU A 52 2.56 -12.96 -11.80
C LEU A 52 3.85 -12.64 -12.57
N MET A 53 4.69 -11.74 -12.04
CA MET A 53 5.97 -11.39 -12.65
C MET A 53 6.99 -12.53 -12.58
N GLU A 54 6.94 -13.38 -11.54
CA GLU A 54 7.80 -14.56 -11.42
C GLU A 54 7.43 -15.68 -12.42
N GLU A 55 6.18 -15.72 -12.88
CA GLU A 55 5.69 -16.71 -13.86
C GLU A 55 5.96 -16.34 -15.33
N ILE A 56 6.53 -15.15 -15.60
CA ILE A 56 6.81 -14.61 -16.95
C ILE A 56 8.30 -14.70 -17.27
#